data_AF-A0A931R6Y1-F1
#
_entry.id   AF-A0A931R6Y1-F1
#
_cell.length_a   1.000
_cell.length_b   1.000
_cell.length_c   1.000
_cell.angle_alpha   90.00
_cell.angle_beta   90.00
_cell.angle_gamma   90.00
#
_symmetry.space_group_name_H-M   'P 1'
#
loop_
_entity.id
_entity.type
_entity.pdbx_description
1 polymer ?
#
loop_
_entity_poly.entity_id
_entity_poly.type
_entity_poly.pdbx_seq_one_letter_code
_entity_poly.pdbx_strand_id
1 'polypeptide(L)'
;MKIKSEQLESLAALLLAHYRSKELITVRAGEAEIKAKIVKIVGQNFAEEQAIEEEARRMLVSHAGKAKEMDPHKMFLLAKQKLAAKKGFIL
;
A
#
# COMPACT_ATOMS: atom_id res chain seq x y z
N MET A 1 -1.76 -7.60 -0.34
CA MET A 1 -2.91 -7.95 -1.22
C MET A 1 -2.51 -7.78 -2.69
N LYS A 2 -3.04 -8.60 -3.63
CA LYS A 2 -2.78 -8.39 -5.07
C LYS A 2 -3.88 -7.51 -5.66
N ILE A 3 -3.52 -6.32 -6.13
CA ILE A 3 -4.41 -5.43 -6.87
C ILE A 3 -4.18 -5.59 -8.37
N LYS A 4 -5.27 -5.65 -9.14
CA LYS A 4 -5.20 -5.69 -10.61
C LYS A 4 -4.98 -4.28 -11.17
N SER A 5 -4.27 -4.18 -12.29
CA SER A 5 -4.03 -2.90 -12.98
C SER A 5 -5.33 -2.16 -13.33
N GLU A 6 -6.36 -2.89 -13.78
CA GLU A 6 -7.69 -2.33 -14.07
C GLU A 6 -8.33 -1.64 -12.86
N GLN A 7 -8.10 -2.15 -11.64
CA GLN A 7 -8.62 -1.55 -10.42
C GLN A 7 -7.89 -0.26 -10.07
N LEU A 8 -6.58 -0.18 -10.34
CA LEU A 8 -5.81 1.05 -10.16
C LEU A 8 -6.23 2.12 -11.16
N GLU A 9 -6.49 1.74 -12.41
CA GLU A 9 -6.97 2.66 -13.44
C GLU A 9 -8.35 3.22 -13.11
N SER A 10 -9.27 2.36 -12.67
CA SER A 10 -10.60 2.77 -12.21
C SER A 10 -10.52 3.71 -11.00
N LEU A 11 -9.67 3.40 -10.02
CA LEU A 11 -9.41 4.26 -8.86
C LEU A 11 -8.87 5.63 -9.29
N ALA A 12 -7.89 5.66 -10.20
CA ALA A 12 -7.31 6.91 -10.69
C ALA A 12 -8.35 7.77 -11.43
N ALA A 13 -9.23 7.15 -12.21
CA ALA A 13 -10.33 7.85 -12.88
C ALA A 13 -11.33 8.43 -11.87
N LEU A 14 -11.75 7.65 -10.88
CA LEU A 14 -12.70 8.09 -9.85
C LEU A 14 -12.13 9.22 -9.00
N LEU A 15 -10.86 9.13 -8.58
CA LEU A 15 -10.19 10.19 -7.84
C LEU A 15 -10.23 11.50 -8.65
N LEU A 16 -9.75 11.46 -9.89
CA LEU A 16 -9.68 12.67 -10.71
C LEU A 16 -11.06 13.28 -10.96
N ALA A 17 -12.07 12.45 -11.24
CA ALA A 17 -13.45 12.90 -11.41
C ALA A 17 -13.99 13.56 -10.13
N HIS A 18 -13.79 12.95 -8.96
CA HIS A 18 -14.25 13.51 -7.69
C HIS A 18 -13.58 14.83 -7.35
N TYR A 19 -12.26 14.92 -7.47
CA TYR A 19 -11.53 16.17 -7.17
C TYR A 19 -11.92 17.30 -8.12
N ARG A 20 -12.17 17.00 -9.40
CA ARG A 20 -12.70 17.98 -10.36
C ARG A 20 -14.12 18.41 -10.02
N SER A 21 -15.01 17.46 -9.73
CA SER A 21 -16.42 17.75 -9.42
C SER A 21 -16.61 18.64 -8.19
N LYS A 22 -15.65 18.61 -7.27
CA LYS A 22 -15.63 19.42 -6.05
C LYS A 22 -14.79 20.69 -6.18
N GLU A 23 -14.26 20.97 -7.37
CA GLU A 23 -13.38 22.11 -7.65
C GLU A 23 -12.15 22.19 -6.73
N LEU A 24 -11.70 21.04 -6.21
CA LEU A 24 -10.59 20.96 -5.26
C LEU A 24 -9.22 21.02 -5.94
N ILE A 25 -9.17 20.89 -7.26
CA ILE A 25 -7.93 20.90 -8.05
C ILE A 25 -8.09 21.69 -9.34
N THR A 26 -7.00 22.28 -9.81
CA THR A 26 -6.87 22.80 -11.18
C THR A 26 -5.88 21.95 -11.94
N VAL A 27 -6.33 21.31 -13.01
CA VAL A 27 -5.49 20.43 -13.83
C VAL A 27 -4.72 21.27 -14.85
N ARG A 28 -3.39 21.24 -14.76
CA ARG A 28 -2.47 21.94 -15.68
C ARG A 28 -1.79 21.02 -16.71
N ALA A 29 -1.98 19.71 -16.57
CA ALA A 29 -1.38 18.68 -17.41
C ALA A 29 -2.47 17.84 -18.09
N GLY A 30 -2.08 17.02 -19.07
CA GLY A 30 -3.00 16.10 -19.73
C GLY A 30 -3.61 15.11 -18.72
N GLU A 31 -4.90 14.83 -18.85
CA GLU A 31 -5.60 13.90 -17.96
C GLU A 31 -4.97 12.50 -17.94
N ALA A 32 -4.55 12.01 -19.12
CA ALA A 32 -3.86 10.73 -19.24
C ALA A 32 -2.55 10.69 -18.44
N GLU A 33 -1.78 11.79 -18.44
CA GLU A 33 -0.53 11.90 -17.68
C GLU A 33 -0.78 11.85 -16.17
N ILE A 34 -1.82 12.54 -15.70
CA ILE A 34 -2.20 12.55 -14.29
C ILE A 34 -2.64 11.17 -13.85
N LYS A 35 -3.52 10.50 -14.62
CA LYS A 35 -3.94 9.13 -14.33
C LYS A 35 -2.76 8.17 -14.28
N ALA A 36 -1.84 8.25 -15.24
CA ALA A 36 -0.64 7.41 -15.27
C ALA A 36 0.24 7.62 -14.03
N LYS A 37 0.42 8.87 -13.57
CA LYS A 37 1.15 9.17 -12.33
C LYS A 37 0.44 8.62 -11.10
N ILE A 38 -0.88 8.75 -11.00
CA ILE A 38 -1.66 8.20 -9.89
C ILE A 38 -1.51 6.67 -9.84
N VAL A 39 -1.73 5.98 -10.96
CA VAL A 39 -1.59 4.52 -11.05
C VAL A 39 -0.18 4.08 -10.65
N LYS A 40 0.85 4.78 -11.12
CA LYS A 40 2.24 4.49 -10.77
C LYS A 40 2.49 4.63 -9.25
N ILE A 41 2.11 5.76 -8.66
CA ILE A 41 2.36 6.04 -7.23
C ILE A 41 1.60 5.05 -6.34
N VAL A 42 0.32 4.85 -6.63
CA VAL A 42 -0.51 3.93 -5.84
C VAL A 42 -0.01 2.49 -6.01
N GLY A 43 0.35 2.09 -7.23
CA GLY A 43 0.93 0.77 -7.48
C GLY A 43 2.26 0.55 -6.75
N GLN A 44 3.13 1.56 -6.71
CA GLN A 44 4.37 1.52 -5.92
C GLN A 44 4.09 1.34 -4.43
N ASN A 45 3.14 2.09 -3.87
CA ASN A 45 2.74 1.95 -2.47
C ASN A 45 2.26 0.53 -2.14
N PHE A 46 1.44 -0.09 -3.01
CA PHE A 46 0.99 -1.48 -2.80
C PHE A 46 2.13 -2.50 -2.90
N ALA A 47 3.09 -2.29 -3.81
CA ALA A 47 4.26 -3.14 -3.91
C ALA A 47 5.16 -3.05 -2.67
N GLU A 48 5.34 -1.84 -2.12
CA GLU A 48 6.07 -1.61 -0.88
C GLU A 48 5.38 -2.24 0.32
N GLU A 49 4.06 -2.10 0.42
CA GLU A 49 3.27 -2.76 1.46
C GLU A 49 3.41 -4.29 1.37
N GLN A 50 3.34 -4.86 0.17
CA GLN A 50 3.51 -6.30 -0.03
C GLN A 50 4.91 -6.75 0.39
N ALA A 51 5.96 -5.98 0.07
CA ALA A 51 7.32 -6.29 0.50
C ALA A 51 7.46 -6.27 2.04
N ILE A 52 6.82 -5.31 2.72
CA ILE A 52 6.74 -5.27 4.19
C ILE A 52 6.01 -6.50 4.73
N GLU A 53 4.91 -6.89 4.08
CA GLU A 53 4.13 -8.06 4.46
C GLU A 53 4.94 -9.38 4.35
N GLU A 54 5.66 -9.56 3.25
CA GLU A 54 6.52 -10.72 3.02
C GLU A 54 7.69 -10.76 4.01
N GLU A 55 8.31 -9.62 4.31
CA GLU A 55 9.37 -9.51 5.31
C GLU A 55 8.85 -9.84 6.72
N ALA A 56 7.67 -9.34 7.09
CA ALA A 56 7.02 -9.67 8.37
C ALA A 56 6.74 -11.18 8.49
N ARG A 57 6.27 -11.83 7.41
CA ARG A 57 6.06 -13.28 7.38
C ARG A 57 7.36 -14.05 7.55
N ARG A 58 8.45 -13.64 6.88
CA ARG A 58 9.77 -14.27 7.03
C ARG A 58 10.29 -14.16 8.46
N MET A 59 10.11 -13.00 9.10
CA MET A 59 10.46 -12.81 10.51
C MET A 59 9.67 -13.75 11.43
N LEU A 60 8.37 -13.97 11.18
CA LEU A 60 7.61 -14.90 12.01
C LEU A 60 8.08 -16.34 11.88
N VAL A 61 8.40 -16.78 10.67
CA VAL A 61 8.91 -18.14 10.44
C VAL A 61 10.25 -18.33 11.15
N SER A 62 11.16 -17.35 11.13
CA SER A 62 12.44 -17.43 11.85
C SER A 62 12.30 -17.41 13.37
N HIS A 63 11.19 -16.86 13.91
CA HIS A 63 10.92 -16.76 15.34
C HIS A 63 9.88 -17.76 15.87
N ALA A 64 9.33 -18.63 15.01
CA ALA A 64 8.25 -19.57 15.35
C ALA A 64 8.57 -20.53 16.51
N GLY A 65 9.84 -20.82 16.77
CA GLY A 65 10.28 -21.66 17.90
C GLY A 65 10.38 -20.96 19.26
N LYS A 66 10.32 -19.62 19.31
CA LYS A 66 10.59 -18.82 20.53
C LYS A 66 9.34 -18.22 21.19
N ALA A 67 8.19 -18.25 20.52
CA ALA A 67 6.96 -17.61 20.99
C ALA A 67 5.91 -18.68 21.33
N LYS A 68 5.99 -19.23 22.55
CA LYS A 68 5.04 -20.24 23.03
C LYS A 68 3.73 -19.65 23.59
N GLU A 69 3.66 -18.32 23.79
CA GLU A 69 2.56 -17.67 24.54
C GLU A 69 1.78 -16.61 23.77
N MET A 70 2.22 -16.18 22.57
CA MET A 70 1.58 -15.08 21.85
C MET A 70 0.98 -15.54 20.51
N ASP A 71 -0.25 -15.08 20.22
CA ASP A 71 -0.97 -15.39 18.98
C ASP A 71 -0.13 -14.97 17.74
N PRO A 72 0.15 -15.91 16.81
CA PRO A 72 0.90 -15.64 15.58
C PRO A 72 0.36 -14.46 14.75
N HIS A 73 -0.96 -14.23 14.77
CA HIS A 73 -1.58 -13.12 14.04
C HIS A 73 -1.26 -11.77 14.69
N LYS A 74 -1.25 -11.68 16.03
CA LYS A 74 -0.84 -10.45 16.73
C LYS A 74 0.64 -10.16 16.53
N MET A 75 1.47 -11.20 16.57
CA MET A 75 2.90 -11.09 16.26
C MET A 75 3.14 -10.57 14.84
N PHE A 76 2.35 -11.04 13.87
CA PHE A 76 2.40 -10.58 12.49
C PHE A 76 2.10 -9.08 12.37
N LEU A 77 1.01 -8.63 12.99
CA LEU A 77 0.60 -7.22 12.96
C LEU A 77 1.66 -6.31 13.58
N LEU A 78 2.22 -6.71 14.73
CA LEU A 78 3.30 -5.97 15.39
C LEU A 78 4.57 -5.92 14.55
N ALA A 79 4.96 -7.02 13.90
CA ALA A 79 6.10 -7.05 12.99
C ALA A 79 5.86 -6.13 11.78
N LYS A 80 4.67 -6.19 11.17
CA LYS A 80 4.27 -5.34 10.05
C LYS A 80 4.35 -3.86 10.42
N GLN A 81 3.79 -3.46 11.58
CA GLN A 81 3.86 -2.08 12.08
C GLN A 81 5.29 -1.61 12.33
N LYS A 82 6.12 -2.43 12.99
CA LYS A 82 7.53 -2.07 13.24
C LYS A 82 8.32 -1.91 11.95
N LEU A 83 8.11 -2.78 10.96
CA LEU A 83 8.77 -2.71 9.66
C LEU A 83 8.31 -1.51 8.85
N ALA A 84 7.01 -1.21 8.84
CA ALA A 84 6.47 -0.03 8.18
C ALA A 84 7.04 1.26 8.79
N ALA A 85 7.02 1.40 10.12
CA ALA A 85 7.60 2.55 10.82
C ALA A 85 9.10 2.72 10.49
N LYS A 86 9.87 1.63 10.43
CA LYS A 86 11.30 1.67 10.08
C LYS A 86 11.52 2.14 8.63
N LYS A 87 10.63 1.80 7.72
CA LYS A 87 10.70 2.21 6.30
C LYS A 87 10.05 3.57 6.03
N GLY A 88 9.51 4.24 7.06
CA GLY A 88 8.74 5.46 6.88
C GLY A 88 7.41 5.26 6.14
N PHE A 89 6.93 4.01 6.06
CA PHE A 89 5.69 3.64 5.39
C PHE A 89 4.52 3.79 6.38
N ILE A 90 3.43 4.43 5.94
CA ILE A 90 2.22 4.62 6.73
C ILE A 90 1.24 3.49 6.39
N LEU A 91 0.87 2.69 7.40
CA LEU A 91 -0.08 1.57 7.30
C LEU A 91 -1.52 2.01 7.54
#